data_AF-A0A2V7G1F2-F1
#
_entry.id   AF-A0A2V7G1F2-F1
#
_cell.length_a   1.000
_cell.length_b   1.000
_cell.length_c   1.000
_cell.angle_alpha   90.00
_cell.angle_beta   90.00
_cell.angle_gamma   90.00
#
_symmetry.space_group_name_H-M   'P 1'
#
loop_
_entity.id
_entity.type
_entity.pdbx_description
1 polymer ?
#
loop_
_entity_poly.entity_id
_entity_poly.type
_entity_poly.pdbx_seq_one_letter_code
_entity_poly.pdbx_strand_id
1 'polypeptide(L)'
;LACTKPLEGRGWDQKANEVRRKIRSVVTISAPHYGTCLADSWLASWAENRVISWTSPVPDALRLAWHLLRLVPEERHVVAQLQLAHPKDVVNFLRQVAFHRELIGNLRPSYMEGVRATHKAEPGVSLTCFVTGTPLRHDDERPSDSFFTDMYGLTKGDGQASPPVDRCRRLLEDLINTRSDLVIRSPHSQMPASIDATLNDGVVNTVRQIVKPDKAEEVGGFVVADHADVLGHYDRQDSLIEGSPYNAGLFHSGAGFRDDEFFRLYRRVAQAILKTIPGAQRVEEPEVDIVSIQPA
;
A
#
# COMPACT_ATOMS: atom_id res chain seq x y z
N LEU A 1 -12.85 -2.72 -11.34
CA LEU A 1 -11.84 -2.45 -12.40
C LEU A 1 -11.06 -3.74 -12.65
N ALA A 2 -11.50 -4.58 -13.58
CA ALA A 2 -10.80 -5.83 -13.89
C ALA A 2 -9.79 -5.56 -15.02
N CYS A 3 -8.50 -5.69 -14.74
CA CYS A 3 -7.49 -5.71 -15.80
C CYS A 3 -7.57 -7.08 -16.48
N THR A 4 -8.38 -7.20 -17.53
CA THR A 4 -8.62 -8.45 -18.28
C THR A 4 -7.56 -8.74 -19.35
N LYS A 5 -6.45 -7.99 -19.32
CA LYS A 5 -5.35 -8.11 -20.29
C LYS A 5 -4.06 -8.42 -19.55
N PRO A 6 -3.22 -9.35 -20.06
CA PRO A 6 -1.87 -9.54 -19.55
C PRO A 6 -1.10 -8.21 -19.53
N LEU A 7 -0.26 -7.99 -18.52
CA LEU A 7 0.62 -6.82 -18.44
C LEU A 7 1.66 -6.79 -19.57
N GLU A 8 1.87 -7.93 -20.23
CA GLU A 8 2.62 -8.04 -21.47
C GLU A 8 2.00 -7.16 -22.55
N GLY A 9 2.63 -6.01 -22.75
CA GLY A 9 2.22 -4.94 -23.66
C GLY A 9 1.96 -5.40 -25.08
N ARG A 10 0.74 -5.87 -25.36
CA ARG A 10 0.18 -5.73 -26.70
C ARG A 10 0.24 -4.24 -27.06
N GLY A 11 0.65 -3.95 -28.28
CA GLY A 11 0.69 -2.59 -28.80
C GLY A 11 -0.62 -1.88 -28.47
N TRP A 12 -0.52 -0.70 -27.86
CA TRP A 12 -1.67 0.14 -27.58
C TRP A 12 -2.37 0.45 -28.90
N ASP A 13 -3.70 0.36 -28.92
CA ASP A 13 -4.44 0.85 -30.08
C ASP A 13 -4.23 2.37 -30.26
N GLN A 14 -4.64 2.90 -31.41
CA GLN A 14 -4.42 4.30 -31.74
C GLN A 14 -5.03 5.24 -30.67
N LYS A 15 -6.24 4.94 -30.20
CA LYS A 15 -6.95 5.75 -29.20
C LYS A 15 -6.21 5.75 -27.86
N ALA A 16 -5.71 4.59 -27.43
CA ALA A 16 -4.96 4.49 -26.20
C ALA A 16 -3.58 5.17 -26.31
N ASN A 17 -2.94 5.14 -27.48
CA ASN A 17 -1.72 5.93 -27.73
C ASN A 17 -1.99 7.44 -27.70
N GLU A 18 -3.12 7.91 -28.22
CA GLU A 18 -3.52 9.32 -28.13
C GLU A 18 -3.71 9.77 -26.68
N VAL A 19 -4.29 8.93 -25.83
CA VAL A 19 -4.40 9.19 -24.39
C VAL A 19 -3.02 9.15 -23.72
N ARG A 20 -2.20 8.13 -24.01
CA ARG A 20 -0.85 7.98 -23.45
C ARG A 20 0.02 9.21 -23.70
N ARG A 21 -0.04 9.81 -24.90
CA ARG A 21 0.69 11.03 -25.25
C ARG A 21 0.28 12.27 -24.45
N LYS A 22 -0.88 12.25 -23.80
CA LYS A 22 -1.35 13.35 -22.93
C LYS A 22 -0.88 13.20 -21.49
N ILE A 23 -0.35 12.03 -21.10
CA ILE A 23 0.17 11.81 -19.74
C ILE A 23 1.46 12.60 -19.58
N ARG A 24 1.56 13.39 -18.51
CA ARG A 24 2.74 14.19 -18.16
C ARG A 24 3.40 13.76 -16.86
N SER A 25 2.61 13.19 -15.95
CA SER A 25 3.06 12.68 -14.67
C SER A 25 2.39 11.35 -14.34
N VAL A 26 3.11 10.46 -13.69
CA VAL A 26 2.59 9.29 -12.99
C VAL A 26 3.05 9.37 -11.56
N VAL A 27 2.11 9.33 -10.62
CA VAL A 27 2.41 9.22 -9.19
C VAL A 27 1.90 7.88 -8.70
N THR A 28 2.74 7.14 -7.98
CA THR A 28 2.38 5.86 -7.40
C THR A 28 2.53 5.89 -5.89
N ILE A 29 1.63 5.22 -5.20
CA ILE A 29 1.63 5.05 -3.75
C ILE A 29 1.50 3.55 -3.53
N SER A 30 2.45 2.94 -2.83
CA SER A 30 2.47 1.48 -2.59
C SER A 30 2.25 0.61 -3.84
N ALA A 31 2.90 0.98 -4.94
CA ALA A 31 2.76 0.20 -6.18
C ALA A 31 3.79 -0.94 -6.23
N PRO A 32 3.38 -2.19 -6.54
CA PRO A 32 4.27 -3.36 -6.63
C PRO A 32 5.09 -3.38 -7.93
N HIS A 33 5.98 -2.41 -8.13
CA HIS A 33 6.75 -2.25 -9.38
C HIS A 33 7.68 -3.42 -9.70
N TYR A 34 8.19 -4.09 -8.65
CA TYR A 34 8.94 -5.35 -8.73
C TYR A 34 8.13 -6.54 -8.18
N GLY A 35 6.81 -6.45 -8.28
CA GLY A 35 5.88 -7.44 -7.75
C GLY A 35 5.71 -7.37 -6.23
N THR A 36 4.94 -8.31 -5.70
CA THR A 36 4.76 -8.53 -4.26
C THR A 36 4.96 -10.00 -3.91
N CYS A 37 5.68 -10.27 -2.82
CA CYS A 37 5.84 -11.64 -2.33
C CYS A 37 4.50 -12.23 -1.85
N LEU A 38 3.46 -11.42 -1.61
CA LEU A 38 2.10 -11.90 -1.38
C LEU A 38 1.61 -12.81 -2.52
N ALA A 39 2.03 -12.54 -3.77
CA ALA A 39 1.68 -13.34 -4.95
C ALA A 39 2.41 -14.70 -5.02
N ASP A 40 3.44 -14.90 -4.20
CA ASP A 40 4.13 -16.18 -4.03
C ASP A 40 3.65 -16.94 -2.76
N SER A 41 2.77 -16.32 -1.96
CA SER A 41 2.27 -16.91 -0.73
C SER A 41 1.33 -18.10 -0.97
N TRP A 42 1.10 -18.90 0.07
CA TRP A 42 0.11 -19.98 0.00
C TRP A 42 -1.30 -19.46 -0.31
N LEU A 43 -1.63 -18.22 0.07
CA LEU A 43 -2.93 -17.62 -0.22
C LEU A 43 -3.11 -17.39 -1.72
N ALA A 44 -2.04 -16.97 -2.40
CA ALA A 44 -2.00 -16.87 -3.86
C ALA A 44 -2.08 -18.25 -4.53
N SER A 45 -1.35 -19.25 -4.01
CA SER A 45 -1.41 -20.61 -4.55
C SER A 45 -2.78 -21.29 -4.32
N TRP A 46 -3.47 -20.94 -3.22
CA TRP A 46 -4.86 -21.33 -2.98
C TRP A 46 -5.81 -20.66 -3.98
N ALA A 47 -5.65 -19.36 -4.23
CA ALA A 47 -6.45 -18.62 -5.22
C ALA A 47 -6.27 -19.15 -6.65
N GLU A 48 -5.11 -19.75 -6.97
CA GLU A 48 -4.81 -20.31 -8.30
C GLU A 48 -5.36 -21.74 -8.51
N ASN A 49 -5.60 -22.53 -7.46
CA ASN A 49 -5.97 -23.94 -7.58
C ASN A 49 -7.49 -24.17 -7.72
N ARG A 50 -7.91 -24.74 -8.86
CA ARG A 50 -9.32 -24.95 -9.25
C ARG A 50 -10.05 -26.10 -8.54
N VAL A 51 -9.33 -27.00 -7.88
CA VAL A 51 -9.87 -28.20 -7.25
C VAL A 51 -9.34 -28.26 -5.82
N ILE A 52 -10.22 -27.98 -4.86
CA ILE A 52 -9.92 -28.05 -3.44
C ILE A 52 -9.69 -29.53 -3.09
N SER A 53 -8.44 -29.94 -2.86
CA SER A 53 -8.19 -31.05 -1.94
C SER A 53 -8.07 -30.45 -0.55
N TRP A 54 -8.84 -30.97 0.40
CA TRP A 54 -8.85 -30.57 1.82
C TRP A 54 -7.53 -30.90 2.57
N THR A 55 -6.41 -31.01 1.85
CA THR A 55 -5.16 -31.61 2.32
C THR A 55 -3.91 -30.71 2.21
N SER A 56 -4.02 -29.49 1.68
CA SER A 56 -2.95 -28.45 1.69
C SER A 56 -3.30 -27.36 2.72
N PRO A 57 -2.31 -26.64 3.31
CA PRO A 57 -2.31 -26.17 4.69
C PRO A 57 -3.54 -25.30 5.01
N VAL A 58 -4.59 -25.99 5.41
CA VAL A 58 -5.87 -25.45 5.86
C VAL A 58 -5.77 -24.56 7.11
N PRO A 59 -4.78 -24.69 8.04
CA PRO A 59 -4.78 -23.91 9.28
C PRO A 59 -4.71 -22.40 9.07
N ASP A 60 -3.83 -21.92 8.18
CA ASP A 60 -3.59 -20.47 8.03
C ASP A 60 -4.72 -19.79 7.26
N ALA A 61 -5.33 -20.48 6.29
CA ALA A 61 -6.53 -20.02 5.59
C ALA A 61 -7.74 -19.96 6.54
N LEU A 62 -7.92 -21.00 7.35
CA LEU A 62 -8.95 -21.00 8.39
C LEU A 62 -8.66 -19.94 9.44
N ARG A 63 -7.39 -19.68 9.79
CA ARG A 63 -7.01 -18.66 10.76
C ARG A 63 -7.29 -17.25 10.25
N LEU A 64 -6.93 -16.94 9.00
CA LEU A 64 -7.24 -15.66 8.37
C LEU A 64 -8.76 -15.48 8.24
N ALA A 65 -9.47 -16.50 7.76
CA ALA A 65 -10.93 -16.48 7.69
C ALA A 65 -11.56 -16.36 9.09
N TRP A 66 -10.99 -17.00 10.10
CA TRP A 66 -11.42 -16.93 11.49
C TRP A 66 -11.17 -15.55 12.09
N HIS A 67 -10.01 -14.93 11.86
CA HIS A 67 -9.74 -13.56 12.28
C HIS A 67 -10.74 -12.60 11.62
N LEU A 68 -10.95 -12.70 10.31
CA LEU A 68 -11.98 -11.94 9.60
C LEU A 68 -13.39 -12.19 10.16
N LEU A 69 -13.73 -13.43 10.54
CA LEU A 69 -15.04 -13.80 11.11
C LEU A 69 -15.21 -13.43 12.58
N ARG A 70 -14.13 -13.37 13.39
CA ARG A 70 -14.15 -12.95 14.81
C ARG A 70 -14.16 -11.44 14.97
N LEU A 71 -13.74 -10.68 13.97
CA LEU A 71 -13.81 -9.23 13.97
C LEU A 71 -15.26 -8.73 13.73
N VAL A 72 -16.13 -9.52 13.09
CA VAL A 72 -17.55 -9.15 12.84
C VAL A 72 -18.43 -9.14 14.11
N PRO A 73 -18.26 -10.03 15.12
CA PRO A 73 -19.11 -10.07 16.31
C PRO A 73 -18.69 -9.16 17.47
N GLU A 74 -17.41 -8.78 17.62
CA GLU A 74 -16.96 -7.94 18.74
C GLU A 74 -17.32 -6.45 18.58
N GLU A 75 -17.76 -6.03 17.39
CA GLU A 75 -18.08 -4.63 17.07
C GLU A 75 -19.54 -4.42 16.64
N ARG A 76 -20.50 -5.07 17.30
CA ARG A 76 -21.94 -4.96 16.98
C ARG A 76 -22.49 -3.52 16.95
N HIS A 77 -21.83 -2.58 17.64
CA HIS A 77 -22.25 -1.18 17.70
C HIS A 77 -21.76 -0.34 16.51
N VAL A 78 -20.63 -0.73 15.86
CA VAL A 78 -20.08 -0.04 14.69
C VAL A 78 -20.58 -0.66 13.37
N VAL A 79 -20.83 -1.98 13.38
CA VAL A 79 -21.47 -2.72 12.28
C VAL A 79 -22.91 -2.23 11.97
N ALA A 80 -23.54 -1.50 12.89
CA ALA A 80 -24.85 -0.89 12.64
C ALA A 80 -24.81 0.31 11.66
N GLN A 81 -23.64 0.92 11.44
CA GLN A 81 -23.49 2.10 10.57
C GLN A 81 -22.69 1.84 9.29
N LEU A 82 -21.88 0.77 9.24
CA LEU A 82 -21.28 0.26 8.01
C LEU A 82 -22.18 -0.83 7.42
N GLN A 83 -22.57 -0.68 6.15
CA GLN A 83 -23.25 -1.74 5.37
C GLN A 83 -22.35 -2.96 5.06
N LEU A 84 -21.48 -3.36 5.99
CA LEU A 84 -20.73 -4.62 5.94
C LEU A 84 -21.48 -5.65 6.78
N ALA A 85 -22.65 -6.04 6.28
CA ALA A 85 -23.56 -6.95 6.96
C ALA A 85 -23.54 -8.32 6.29
N HIS A 86 -22.49 -9.13 6.49
CA HIS A 86 -22.56 -10.58 6.70
C HIS A 86 -21.18 -11.27 6.57
N PRO A 87 -20.96 -12.43 7.24
CA PRO A 87 -19.90 -13.40 6.92
C PRO A 87 -19.76 -13.76 5.42
N LYS A 88 -20.83 -13.58 4.65
CA LYS A 88 -20.87 -13.74 3.21
C LYS A 88 -19.97 -12.74 2.49
N ASP A 89 -19.74 -11.55 3.03
CA ASP A 89 -18.93 -10.50 2.39
C ASP A 89 -17.43 -10.78 2.51
N VAL A 90 -16.99 -11.38 3.62
CA VAL A 90 -15.63 -11.92 3.79
C VAL A 90 -15.39 -13.06 2.80
N VAL A 91 -16.34 -13.99 2.68
CA VAL A 91 -16.29 -15.06 1.69
C VAL A 91 -16.34 -14.49 0.26
N ASN A 92 -17.11 -13.44 0.01
CA ASN A 92 -17.17 -12.76 -1.28
C ASN A 92 -15.88 -12.02 -1.61
N PHE A 93 -15.22 -11.41 -0.63
CA PHE A 93 -13.92 -10.76 -0.80
C PHE A 93 -12.84 -11.80 -1.15
N LEU A 94 -12.72 -12.88 -0.37
CA LEU A 94 -11.81 -13.99 -0.68
C LEU A 94 -12.12 -14.62 -2.03
N ARG A 95 -13.41 -14.75 -2.37
CA ARG A 95 -13.89 -15.20 -3.68
C ARG A 95 -13.52 -14.21 -4.79
N GLN A 96 -13.67 -12.90 -4.59
CA GLN A 96 -13.29 -11.86 -5.56
C GLN A 96 -11.77 -11.86 -5.80
N VAL A 97 -10.98 -11.99 -4.73
CA VAL A 97 -9.52 -12.18 -4.82
C VAL A 97 -9.18 -13.45 -5.63
N ALA A 98 -9.87 -14.57 -5.38
CA ALA A 98 -9.72 -15.80 -6.15
C ALA A 98 -10.16 -15.67 -7.62
N PHE A 99 -11.20 -14.87 -7.92
CA PHE A 99 -11.64 -14.58 -9.29
C PHE A 99 -10.67 -13.66 -10.07
N HIS A 100 -9.73 -12.99 -9.38
CA HIS A 100 -8.71 -12.13 -9.98
C HIS A 100 -7.32 -12.79 -10.08
N ARG A 101 -7.27 -14.13 -10.21
CA ARG A 101 -6.06 -14.97 -10.35
C ARG A 101 -5.00 -14.47 -11.33
N GLU A 102 -5.40 -13.92 -12.48
CA GLU A 102 -4.46 -13.45 -13.51
C GLU A 102 -3.72 -12.20 -13.04
N LEU A 103 -4.36 -11.37 -12.22
CA LEU A 103 -3.73 -10.21 -11.61
C LEU A 103 -2.70 -10.63 -10.55
N ILE A 104 -3.01 -11.64 -9.74
CA ILE A 104 -2.08 -12.15 -8.70
C ILE A 104 -0.85 -12.77 -9.36
N GLY A 105 -1.02 -13.66 -10.35
CA GLY A 105 0.10 -14.26 -11.08
C GLY A 105 0.99 -13.22 -11.77
N ASN A 106 0.39 -12.16 -12.34
CA ASN A 106 1.11 -11.05 -12.97
C ASN A 106 1.85 -10.15 -11.97
N LEU A 107 1.55 -10.24 -10.68
CA LEU A 107 2.23 -9.47 -9.64
C LEU A 107 3.34 -10.26 -8.94
N ARG A 108 3.62 -11.49 -9.37
CA ARG A 108 4.76 -12.25 -8.86
C ARG A 108 6.08 -11.51 -9.13
N PRO A 109 7.01 -11.47 -8.15
CA PRO A 109 8.34 -10.90 -8.29
C PRO A 109 9.06 -11.30 -9.58
N SER A 110 9.12 -12.60 -9.86
CA SER A 110 9.80 -13.14 -11.04
C SER A 110 9.19 -12.65 -12.37
N TYR A 111 7.86 -12.58 -12.43
CA TYR A 111 7.15 -12.09 -13.61
C TYR A 111 7.36 -10.58 -13.81
N MET A 112 7.14 -9.79 -12.76
CA MET A 112 7.31 -8.33 -12.82
C MET A 112 8.74 -7.93 -13.14
N GLU A 113 9.74 -8.65 -12.63
CA GLU A 113 11.14 -8.44 -13.03
C GLU A 113 11.37 -8.67 -14.53
N GLY A 114 10.74 -9.70 -15.12
CA GLY A 114 10.74 -9.94 -16.56
C GLY A 114 10.07 -8.80 -17.36
N VAL A 115 8.92 -8.31 -16.87
CA VAL A 115 8.24 -7.14 -17.46
C VAL A 115 9.13 -5.89 -17.38
N ARG A 116 9.76 -5.64 -16.23
CA ARG A 116 10.64 -4.49 -15.99
C ARG A 116 11.90 -4.54 -16.85
N ALA A 117 12.44 -5.73 -17.12
CA ALA A 117 13.61 -5.89 -17.99
C ALA A 117 13.33 -5.49 -19.45
N THR A 118 12.07 -5.58 -19.89
CA THR A 118 11.67 -5.32 -21.29
C THR A 118 11.04 -3.94 -21.50
N HIS A 119 10.45 -3.35 -20.46
CA HIS A 119 9.73 -2.07 -20.55
C HIS A 119 10.61 -0.87 -20.19
N LYS A 120 10.72 0.08 -21.12
CA LYS A 120 11.40 1.35 -20.91
C LYS A 120 10.43 2.41 -20.41
N ALA A 121 10.94 3.35 -19.62
CA ALA A 121 10.18 4.53 -19.22
C ALA A 121 9.82 5.39 -20.45
N GLU A 122 8.64 6.00 -20.44
CA GLU A 122 8.23 6.92 -21.50
C GLU A 122 8.99 8.25 -21.35
N PRO A 123 9.70 8.71 -22.40
CA PRO A 123 10.36 10.01 -22.36
C PRO A 123 9.35 11.15 -22.14
N GLY A 124 9.70 12.11 -21.27
CA GLY A 124 8.85 13.28 -21.02
C GLY A 124 7.65 13.02 -20.09
N VAL A 125 7.54 11.83 -19.50
CA VAL A 125 6.62 11.55 -18.39
C VAL A 125 7.40 11.52 -17.08
N SER A 126 7.10 12.42 -16.15
CA SER A 126 7.69 12.39 -14.81
C SER A 126 7.06 11.28 -13.98
N LEU A 127 7.88 10.56 -13.22
CA LEU A 127 7.42 9.53 -12.29
C LEU A 127 7.77 9.93 -10.86
N THR A 128 6.84 9.69 -9.94
CA THR A 128 7.09 9.84 -8.49
C THR A 128 6.52 8.65 -7.73
N CYS A 129 7.33 8.02 -6.90
CA CYS A 129 6.98 6.87 -6.07
C CYS A 129 6.92 7.27 -4.60
N PHE A 130 5.77 7.10 -3.97
CA PHE A 130 5.61 7.15 -2.51
C PHE A 130 5.64 5.73 -1.97
N VAL A 131 6.61 5.46 -1.11
CA VAL A 131 6.92 4.13 -0.61
C VAL A 131 6.34 3.97 0.79
N THR A 132 5.62 2.88 1.04
CA THR A 132 5.02 2.53 2.34
C THR A 132 5.78 1.37 2.99
N GLY A 133 5.80 1.36 4.32
CA GLY A 133 6.31 0.23 5.10
C GLY A 133 6.29 0.55 6.58
N THR A 134 5.85 -0.41 7.40
CA THR A 134 5.77 -0.26 8.85
C THR A 134 6.15 -1.57 9.52
N PRO A 135 6.91 -1.57 10.63
CA PRO A 135 7.10 -2.79 11.40
C PRO A 135 5.78 -3.20 12.05
N LEU A 136 5.66 -4.49 12.38
CA LEU A 136 4.61 -4.96 13.28
C LEU A 136 4.78 -4.31 14.65
N ARG A 137 3.67 -3.82 15.20
CA ARG A 137 3.60 -3.25 16.55
C ARG A 137 3.15 -4.32 17.53
N HIS A 138 3.89 -4.45 18.62
CA HIS A 138 3.60 -5.35 19.73
C HIS A 138 3.45 -4.59 21.06
N ASP A 139 3.39 -3.26 21.01
CA ASP A 139 3.18 -2.45 22.20
C ASP A 139 1.75 -2.62 22.76
N ASP A 140 1.63 -2.50 24.08
CA ASP A 140 0.36 -2.71 24.80
C ASP A 140 -0.68 -1.62 24.52
N GLU A 141 -0.26 -0.47 23.99
CA GLU A 141 -1.14 0.67 23.73
C GLU A 141 -1.90 0.54 22.42
N ARG A 142 -1.24 0.08 21.35
CA ARG A 142 -1.86 -0.07 20.02
C ARG A 142 -1.13 -1.12 19.19
N PRO A 143 -1.32 -2.42 19.49
CA PRO A 143 -0.73 -3.50 18.70
C PRO A 143 -1.27 -3.48 17.27
N SER A 144 -0.48 -4.02 16.34
CA SER A 144 -0.94 -4.30 14.99
C SER A 144 -2.14 -5.27 15.04
N ASP A 145 -3.17 -5.04 14.22
CA ASP A 145 -4.31 -5.95 14.18
C ASP A 145 -3.89 -7.32 13.65
N SER A 146 -4.72 -8.31 13.96
CA SER A 146 -4.47 -9.70 13.57
C SER A 146 -4.50 -9.90 12.06
N PHE A 147 -5.33 -9.15 11.33
CA PHE A 147 -5.42 -9.26 9.87
C PHE A 147 -4.19 -8.66 9.20
N PHE A 148 -3.75 -7.45 9.60
CA PHE A 148 -2.48 -6.88 9.13
C PHE A 148 -1.30 -7.79 9.49
N THR A 149 -1.26 -8.35 10.69
CA THR A 149 -0.20 -9.29 11.11
C THR A 149 -0.12 -10.51 10.19
N ASP A 150 -1.27 -11.11 9.85
CA ASP A 150 -1.32 -12.24 8.91
C ASP A 150 -0.86 -11.83 7.52
N MET A 151 -1.39 -10.72 6.99
CA MET A 151 -1.04 -10.18 5.67
C MET A 151 0.45 -9.81 5.57
N TYR A 152 1.01 -9.22 6.63
CA TYR A 152 2.43 -8.94 6.75
C TYR A 152 3.26 -10.22 6.69
N GLY A 153 2.83 -11.28 7.38
CA GLY A 153 3.46 -12.59 7.35
C GLY A 153 3.49 -13.20 5.95
N LEU A 154 2.37 -13.13 5.22
CA LEU A 154 2.27 -13.62 3.84
C LEU A 154 3.15 -12.81 2.87
N THR A 155 3.21 -11.50 3.06
CA THR A 155 3.95 -10.57 2.19
C THR A 155 5.44 -10.53 2.51
N LYS A 156 5.87 -10.98 3.69
CA LYS A 156 7.27 -10.97 4.12
C LYS A 156 8.20 -11.67 3.11
N GLY A 157 7.74 -12.76 2.51
CA GLY A 157 8.55 -13.60 1.61
C GLY A 157 9.73 -14.26 2.32
N ASP A 158 10.68 -14.76 1.52
CA ASP A 158 11.89 -15.47 1.98
C ASP A 158 13.08 -14.53 2.29
N GLY A 159 12.89 -13.22 2.13
CA GLY A 159 13.93 -12.21 2.31
C GLY A 159 14.94 -12.11 1.16
N GLN A 160 14.72 -12.81 0.04
CA GLN A 160 15.58 -12.68 -1.13
C GLN A 160 15.22 -11.43 -1.95
N ALA A 161 16.25 -10.74 -2.43
CA ALA A 161 16.11 -9.58 -3.31
C ALA A 161 17.01 -9.74 -4.53
N SER A 162 16.45 -9.46 -5.71
CA SER A 162 17.24 -9.35 -6.93
C SER A 162 18.14 -8.10 -6.87
N PRO A 163 19.23 -8.03 -7.65
CA PRO A 163 20.14 -6.89 -7.63
C PRO A 163 19.47 -5.52 -7.85
N PRO A 164 18.44 -5.35 -8.71
CA PRO A 164 17.67 -4.11 -8.81
C PRO A 164 16.90 -3.75 -7.53
N VAL A 165 16.28 -4.73 -6.88
CA VAL A 165 15.51 -4.53 -5.63
C VAL A 165 16.44 -4.16 -4.47
N ASP A 166 17.61 -4.80 -4.39
CA ASP A 166 18.63 -4.45 -3.38
C ASP A 166 19.23 -3.04 -3.60
N ARG A 167 19.27 -2.54 -4.83
CA ARG A 167 19.58 -1.12 -5.07
C ARG A 167 18.45 -0.20 -4.60
N CYS A 168 17.18 -0.60 -4.73
CA CYS A 168 16.04 0.16 -4.21
C CYS A 168 16.11 0.26 -2.68
N ARG A 169 16.50 -0.83 -2.01
CA ARG A 169 16.76 -0.85 -0.57
C ARG A 169 17.80 0.20 -0.16
N ARG A 170 18.99 0.18 -0.77
CA ARG A 170 20.05 1.15 -0.50
C ARG A 170 19.60 2.60 -0.73
N LEU A 171 18.89 2.85 -1.83
CA LEU A 171 18.36 4.17 -2.13
C LEU A 171 17.40 4.65 -1.02
N LEU A 172 16.54 3.77 -0.54
CA LEU A 172 15.56 4.11 0.49
C LEU A 172 16.24 4.34 1.86
N GLU A 173 17.22 3.52 2.23
CA GLU A 173 18.05 3.73 3.42
C GLU A 173 18.76 5.09 3.39
N ASP A 174 19.41 5.42 2.26
CA ASP A 174 20.06 6.71 2.07
C ASP A 174 19.07 7.88 2.15
N LEU A 175 17.91 7.76 1.50
CA LEU A 175 16.84 8.77 1.54
C LEU A 175 16.35 9.01 2.97
N ILE A 176 16.04 7.96 3.72
CA ILE A 176 15.54 8.08 5.09
C ILE A 176 16.57 8.78 6.00
N ASN A 177 17.85 8.49 5.80
CA ASN A 177 18.94 9.06 6.60
C ASN A 177 19.30 10.50 6.22
N THR A 178 19.18 10.87 4.94
CA THR A 178 19.64 12.17 4.43
C THR A 178 18.54 13.19 4.21
N ARG A 179 17.29 12.73 4.02
CA ARG A 179 16.12 13.55 3.67
C ARG A 179 14.96 13.25 4.62
N SER A 180 15.15 13.59 5.89
CA SER A 180 14.13 13.38 6.94
C SER A 180 12.83 14.13 6.67
N ASP A 181 12.89 15.23 5.92
CA ASP A 181 11.71 15.94 5.43
C ASP A 181 10.85 15.01 4.57
N LEU A 182 11.43 14.14 3.74
CA LEU A 182 10.71 13.21 2.86
C LEU A 182 10.04 12.04 3.59
N VAL A 183 10.25 11.90 4.90
CA VAL A 183 9.60 10.89 5.74
C VAL A 183 8.26 11.43 6.27
N ILE A 184 7.20 10.63 6.09
CA ILE A 184 5.87 10.87 6.68
C ILE A 184 5.62 9.74 7.68
N ARG A 185 5.43 10.09 8.95
CA ARG A 185 5.15 9.13 10.02
C ARG A 185 4.33 9.80 11.10
N SER A 186 3.54 9.01 11.81
CA SER A 186 2.90 9.49 13.03
C SER A 186 3.93 9.67 14.15
N PRO A 187 3.73 10.65 15.05
CA PRO A 187 4.59 10.83 16.23
C PRO A 187 4.70 9.57 17.09
N HIS A 188 3.63 8.75 17.08
CA HIS A 188 3.53 7.50 17.84
C HIS A 188 4.03 6.28 17.06
N SER A 189 4.41 6.43 15.78
CA SER A 189 4.97 5.35 14.98
C SER A 189 6.48 5.29 15.15
N GLN A 190 6.99 4.07 15.32
CA GLN A 190 8.42 3.79 15.33
C GLN A 190 8.93 3.68 13.89
N MET A 191 10.12 4.24 13.65
CA MET A 191 10.83 3.96 12.40
C MET A 191 11.20 2.47 12.35
N PRO A 192 11.11 1.83 11.18
CA PRO A 192 11.68 0.49 11.01
C PRO A 192 13.15 0.48 11.41
N ALA A 193 13.58 -0.52 12.19
CA ALA A 193 14.98 -0.67 12.59
C ALA A 193 15.91 -0.94 11.40
N SER A 194 15.38 -1.57 10.35
CA SER A 194 16.07 -1.81 9.08
C SER A 194 15.08 -1.75 7.92
N ILE A 195 15.57 -1.32 6.75
CA ILE A 195 14.89 -1.50 5.48
C ILE A 195 15.50 -2.73 4.82
N ASP A 196 14.77 -3.84 4.82
CA ASP A 196 15.20 -5.08 4.17
C ASP A 196 14.15 -5.57 3.16
N ALA A 197 14.42 -6.71 2.52
CA ALA A 197 13.50 -7.31 1.55
C ALA A 197 12.17 -7.78 2.17
N THR A 198 12.14 -7.93 3.49
CA THR A 198 11.01 -8.47 4.24
C THR A 198 10.07 -7.39 4.78
N LEU A 199 10.57 -6.17 5.01
CA LEU A 199 9.75 -5.03 5.40
C LEU A 199 8.68 -4.75 4.34
N ASN A 200 7.42 -4.68 4.77
CA ASN A 200 6.28 -4.50 3.88
C ASN A 200 5.16 -3.71 4.56
N ASP A 201 4.13 -3.38 3.79
CA ASP A 201 2.95 -2.66 4.26
C ASP A 201 1.71 -3.58 4.36
N GLY A 202 1.92 -4.89 4.44
CA GLY A 202 0.88 -5.91 4.45
C GLY A 202 0.50 -6.43 3.06
N VAL A 203 0.79 -5.68 2.00
CA VAL A 203 0.43 -6.09 0.61
C VAL A 203 1.61 -6.05 -0.34
N VAL A 204 2.55 -5.12 -0.17
CA VAL A 204 3.70 -4.93 -1.04
C VAL A 204 4.98 -4.74 -0.22
N ASN A 205 6.04 -5.47 -0.56
CA ASN A 205 7.35 -5.27 0.04
C ASN A 205 7.87 -3.85 -0.26
N THR A 206 8.30 -3.14 0.78
CA THR A 206 8.73 -1.73 0.76
C THR A 206 9.72 -1.45 -0.37
N VAL A 207 10.75 -2.30 -0.47
CA VAL A 207 11.84 -2.15 -1.46
C VAL A 207 11.44 -2.47 -2.89
N ARG A 208 10.25 -3.03 -3.11
CA ARG A 208 9.69 -3.34 -4.45
C ARG A 208 8.81 -2.21 -4.99
N GLN A 209 8.67 -1.11 -4.24
CA GLN A 209 7.81 0.03 -4.59
C GLN A 209 8.54 1.18 -5.29
N ILE A 210 9.80 1.01 -5.66
CA ILE A 210 10.58 1.99 -6.41
C ILE A 210 10.81 1.45 -7.82
N VAL A 211 10.68 2.32 -8.83
CA VAL A 211 10.84 1.93 -10.25
C VAL A 211 12.29 1.97 -10.70
N LYS A 212 13.03 3.02 -10.32
CA LYS A 212 14.42 3.26 -10.74
C LYS A 212 15.29 3.58 -9.54
N PRO A 213 16.11 2.64 -9.07
CA PRO A 213 16.97 2.86 -7.91
C PRO A 213 18.13 3.84 -8.16
N ASP A 214 18.39 4.19 -9.42
CA ASP A 214 19.40 5.16 -9.86
C ASP A 214 18.88 6.61 -9.88
N LYS A 215 17.59 6.82 -9.56
CA LYS A 215 16.94 8.13 -9.62
C LYS A 215 16.27 8.50 -8.32
N ALA A 216 17.07 9.05 -7.40
CA ALA A 216 16.62 9.47 -6.08
C ALA A 216 15.52 10.55 -6.11
N GLU A 217 15.44 11.32 -7.20
CA GLU A 217 14.42 12.33 -7.45
C GLU A 217 13.05 11.75 -7.85
N GLU A 218 13.00 10.50 -8.32
CA GLU A 218 11.74 9.79 -8.63
C GLU A 218 11.09 9.20 -7.35
N VAL A 219 11.71 9.35 -6.16
CA VAL A 219 11.12 8.96 -4.86
C VAL A 219 10.56 10.19 -4.15
N GLY A 220 9.23 10.23 -4.00
CA GLY A 220 8.50 11.36 -3.42
C GLY A 220 8.43 11.36 -1.89
N GLY A 221 8.66 10.20 -1.27
CA GLY A 221 8.74 10.08 0.18
C GLY A 221 8.64 8.64 0.67
N PHE A 222 9.07 8.43 1.91
CA PHE A 222 8.85 7.21 2.67
C PHE A 222 7.76 7.45 3.70
N VAL A 223 6.75 6.59 3.71
CA VAL A 223 5.55 6.69 4.54
C VAL A 223 5.55 5.52 5.50
N VAL A 224 5.69 5.78 6.80
CA VAL A 224 5.55 4.76 7.84
C VAL A 224 4.06 4.48 8.02
N ALA A 225 3.56 3.56 7.20
CA ALA A 225 2.16 3.24 7.02
C ALA A 225 2.03 1.80 6.49
N ASP A 226 0.91 1.16 6.81
CA ASP A 226 0.47 -0.03 6.09
C ASP A 226 -0.26 0.36 4.77
N HIS A 227 -0.73 -0.65 4.03
CA HIS A 227 -1.39 -0.45 2.74
C HIS A 227 -2.78 0.21 2.88
N ALA A 228 -3.49 -0.08 3.97
CA ALA A 228 -4.84 0.41 4.21
C ALA A 228 -4.82 1.90 4.58
N ASP A 229 -3.84 2.31 5.38
CA ASP A 229 -3.58 3.69 5.79
C ASP A 229 -3.60 4.68 4.63
N VAL A 230 -2.82 4.39 3.59
CA VAL A 230 -2.68 5.27 2.42
C VAL A 230 -3.89 5.27 1.50
N LEU A 231 -4.83 4.35 1.69
CA LEU A 231 -6.12 4.30 1.02
C LEU A 231 -7.23 5.04 1.81
N GLY A 232 -6.94 5.51 3.03
CA GLY A 232 -7.94 6.16 3.88
C GLY A 232 -8.55 5.25 4.94
N HIS A 233 -8.04 4.03 5.08
CA HIS A 233 -8.48 3.06 6.08
C HIS A 233 -7.52 3.11 7.28
N TYR A 234 -7.81 4.07 8.16
CA TYR A 234 -7.19 4.26 9.47
C TYR A 234 -8.26 4.83 10.42
N ASP A 235 -7.94 4.99 11.70
CA ASP A 235 -8.82 5.55 12.74
C ASP A 235 -9.10 7.05 12.52
N ARG A 236 -9.84 7.33 11.46
CA ARG A 236 -10.22 8.66 11.01
C ARG A 236 -11.24 9.26 11.96
N GLN A 237 -11.00 10.49 12.40
CA GLN A 237 -11.93 11.22 13.25
C GLN A 237 -12.63 12.28 12.42
N ASP A 238 -13.96 12.36 12.52
CA ASP A 238 -14.68 13.51 11.96
C ASP A 238 -14.67 14.62 13.01
N SER A 239 -14.01 15.72 12.67
CA SER A 239 -13.95 16.93 13.51
C SER A 239 -15.32 17.54 13.84
N LEU A 240 -16.39 17.15 13.15
CA LEU A 240 -17.75 17.66 13.34
C LEU A 240 -18.68 16.71 14.10
N ILE A 241 -18.22 15.49 14.41
CA ILE A 241 -19.02 14.46 15.08
C ILE A 241 -18.23 13.93 16.27
N GLU A 242 -18.65 14.31 17.49
CA GLU A 242 -18.14 13.67 18.72
C GLU A 242 -18.54 12.18 18.72
N GLY A 243 -17.56 11.28 18.74
CA GLY A 243 -17.81 9.84 18.71
C GLY A 243 -16.58 8.98 18.44
N SER A 244 -16.79 7.67 18.35
CA SER A 244 -15.75 6.70 17.92
C SER A 244 -15.30 6.99 16.48
N PRO A 245 -14.03 6.71 16.12
CA PRO A 245 -13.53 6.89 14.75
C PRO A 245 -14.46 6.26 13.70
N TYR A 246 -14.59 6.89 12.53
CA TYR A 246 -15.47 6.44 11.44
C TYR A 246 -15.14 5.03 10.95
N ASN A 247 -13.87 4.65 11.05
CA ASN A 247 -13.34 3.34 10.67
C ASN A 247 -12.88 2.54 11.90
N ALA A 248 -13.53 2.69 13.06
CA ALA A 248 -13.29 1.82 14.20
C ALA A 248 -13.76 0.39 13.86
N GLY A 249 -12.90 -0.40 13.21
CA GLY A 249 -13.15 -1.79 12.84
C GLY A 249 -12.13 -2.40 11.89
N LEU A 250 -12.53 -3.41 11.12
CA LEU A 250 -11.69 -4.08 10.11
C LEU A 250 -10.88 -3.05 9.29
N PHE A 251 -9.57 -3.28 9.15
CA PHE A 251 -8.61 -2.35 8.53
C PHE A 251 -8.28 -1.09 9.36
N HIS A 252 -8.17 -1.22 10.68
CA HIS A 252 -7.52 -0.18 11.48
C HIS A 252 -6.04 -0.07 11.11
N SER A 253 -5.46 1.12 11.31
CA SER A 253 -4.04 1.35 11.01
C SER A 253 -3.14 0.45 11.88
N GLY A 254 -2.36 -0.42 11.27
CA GLY A 254 -1.29 -1.17 11.90
C GLY A 254 -0.05 -0.32 12.20
N ALA A 255 0.09 0.85 11.57
CA ALA A 255 1.20 1.79 11.78
C ALA A 255 0.89 2.89 12.82
N GLY A 256 -0.39 3.14 13.13
CA GLY A 256 -0.83 4.27 13.94
C GLY A 256 -0.97 5.59 13.17
N PHE A 257 -1.11 5.51 11.84
CA PHE A 257 -1.37 6.58 10.89
C PHE A 257 -2.73 7.25 11.16
N ARG A 258 -2.83 8.57 10.93
CA ARG A 258 -4.04 9.39 11.15
C ARG A 258 -4.24 10.42 10.03
N ASP A 259 -5.22 11.29 10.22
CA ASP A 259 -5.59 12.34 9.25
C ASP A 259 -4.40 13.23 8.86
N ASP A 260 -3.57 13.65 9.83
CA ASP A 260 -2.43 14.53 9.56
C ASP A 260 -1.43 13.91 8.58
N GLU A 261 -1.08 12.64 8.79
CA GLU A 261 -0.17 11.92 7.89
C GLU A 261 -0.80 11.67 6.52
N PHE A 262 -2.10 11.33 6.48
CA PHE A 262 -2.84 11.12 5.25
C PHE A 262 -2.90 12.39 4.40
N PHE A 263 -3.31 13.51 4.98
CA PHE A 263 -3.36 14.79 4.27
C PHE A 263 -1.98 15.29 3.90
N ARG A 264 -0.95 15.02 4.72
CA ARG A 264 0.45 15.33 4.37
C ARG A 264 0.91 14.51 3.16
N LEU A 265 0.59 13.22 3.08
CA LEU A 265 0.88 12.37 1.92
C LEU A 265 0.20 12.92 0.66
N TYR A 266 -1.12 13.15 0.71
CA TYR A 266 -1.86 13.60 -0.47
C TYR A 266 -1.49 15.03 -0.88
N ARG A 267 -1.08 15.90 0.05
CA ARG A 267 -0.47 17.21 -0.27
C ARG A 267 0.82 17.04 -1.08
N ARG A 268 1.68 16.09 -0.72
CA ARG A 268 2.91 15.79 -1.48
C ARG A 268 2.64 15.16 -2.83
N VAL A 269 1.66 14.28 -2.91
CA VAL A 269 1.18 13.72 -4.19
C VAL A 269 0.72 14.85 -5.10
N ALA A 270 -0.11 15.78 -4.59
CA ALA A 270 -0.55 16.94 -5.34
C ALA A 270 0.62 17.82 -5.79
N GLN A 271 1.59 18.09 -4.91
CA GLN A 271 2.81 18.83 -5.26
C GLN A 271 3.62 18.14 -6.36
N ALA A 272 3.77 16.81 -6.31
CA ALA A 272 4.46 16.04 -7.34
C ALA A 272 3.76 16.15 -8.70
N ILE A 273 2.42 16.15 -8.72
CA ILE A 273 1.63 16.37 -9.94
C ILE A 273 1.82 17.80 -10.45
N LEU A 274 1.67 18.80 -9.58
CA LEU A 274 1.75 20.22 -9.93
C LEU A 274 3.10 20.62 -10.54
N LYS A 275 4.21 20.01 -10.10
CA LYS A 275 5.56 20.22 -10.67
C LYS A 275 5.63 19.96 -12.18
N THR A 276 4.71 19.18 -12.74
CA THR A 276 4.68 18.82 -14.16
C THR A 276 3.75 19.69 -15.00
N ILE A 277 2.98 20.58 -14.36
CA ILE A 277 2.03 21.46 -15.02
C ILE A 277 2.69 22.84 -15.20
N PRO A 278 2.95 23.30 -16.43
CA PRO A 278 3.53 24.62 -16.68
C PRO A 278 2.68 25.74 -16.04
N GLY A 279 3.31 26.62 -15.27
CA GLY A 279 2.65 27.77 -14.63
C GLY A 279 1.90 27.46 -13.33
N ALA A 280 1.93 26.22 -12.84
CA ALA A 280 1.22 25.80 -11.63
C ALA A 280 2.05 25.88 -10.33
N GLN A 281 3.27 26.44 -10.36
CA GLN A 281 4.05 26.67 -9.14
C GLN A 281 3.32 27.69 -8.27
N ARG A 282 2.70 27.20 -7.19
CA ARG A 282 2.12 28.05 -6.14
C ARG A 282 3.24 28.76 -5.39
N VAL A 283 3.01 30.06 -5.19
CA VAL A 283 3.60 30.89 -4.15
C VAL A 283 3.45 30.14 -2.82
N GLU A 284 4.53 30.05 -2.02
CA GLU A 284 4.51 29.47 -0.68
C GLU A 284 3.38 30.13 0.13
N GLU A 285 2.30 29.39 0.40
CA GLU A 285 1.32 29.81 1.39
C GLU A 285 1.99 29.68 2.77
N PRO A 286 1.95 30.73 3.62
CA PRO A 286 2.55 30.66 4.94
C PRO A 286 1.89 29.55 5.76
N GLU A 287 2.69 28.90 6.59
CA GLU A 287 2.27 27.91 7.58
C GLU A 287 1.03 28.44 8.33
N VAL A 288 -0.13 27.82 8.11
CA VAL A 288 -1.32 28.15 8.88
C VAL A 288 -1.12 27.52 10.24
N ASP A 289 -0.73 28.33 11.21
CA ASP A 289 -0.78 27.97 12.63
C ASP A 289 -2.18 27.44 12.94
N ILE A 290 -2.23 26.16 13.32
CA ILE A 290 -3.45 25.51 13.78
C ILE A 290 -3.85 26.25 15.06
N VAL A 291 -4.87 27.10 14.95
CA VAL A 291 -5.46 27.81 16.09
C VAL A 291 -5.99 26.75 17.06
N SER A 292 -5.28 26.56 18.17
CA SER A 292 -5.79 25.84 19.33
C SER A 292 -7.06 26.54 19.80
N ILE A 293 -8.21 25.94 19.52
CA ILE A 293 -9.45 26.32 20.18
C ILE A 293 -9.34 25.79 21.61
N GLN A 294 -9.08 26.68 22.56
CA GLN A 294 -9.16 26.34 23.97
C GLN A 294 -10.63 26.04 24.33
N PRO A 295 -10.90 24.95 25.07
CA PRO A 295 -12.24 24.69 25.57
C PRO A 295 -12.62 25.75 26.61
N ALA A 296 -13.85 26.24 26.49
CA ALA A 296 -14.48 27.16 27.45
C ALA A 296 -14.91 26.41 28.72
#